data_AF-A0A954KIT1-F1
#
_entry.id   AF-A0A954KIT1-F1
#
_cell.length_a   1.000
_cell.length_b   1.000
_cell.length_c   1.000
_cell.angle_alpha   90.00
_cell.angle_beta   90.00
_cell.angle_gamma   90.00
#
_symmetry.space_group_name_H-M   'P 1'
#
loop_
_entity.id
_entity.type
_entity.pdbx_description
1 polymer ?
#
loop_
_entity_poly.entity_id
_entity_poly.type
_entity_poly.pdbx_seq_one_letter_code
_entity_poly.pdbx_strand_id
1 'polypeptide(L)'
;MSRRSVALLVETSNAYARGLLRGVIAYQREHGNWSVSLPEQQRTAGPPAWLKGWRGDGIIARIETPEMAQALKRKKVPIIDVSAARHV
;
A
#
# COMPACT_ATOMS: atom_id res chain seq x y z
N MET A 1 -13.17 -3.89 18.91
CA MET A 1 -12.99 -3.18 17.62
C MET A 1 -12.52 -4.19 16.58
N SER A 2 -13.05 -4.17 15.36
CA SER A 2 -12.62 -5.08 14.28
C SER A 2 -11.21 -4.70 13.79
N ARG A 3 -10.39 -5.70 13.46
CA ARG A 3 -9.03 -5.52 12.94
C ARG A 3 -9.08 -5.00 11.50
N ARG A 4 -8.48 -3.83 11.23
CA ARG A 4 -8.38 -3.23 9.89
C ARG A 4 -7.30 -3.93 9.08
N SER A 5 -7.61 -4.44 7.89
CA SER A 5 -6.64 -5.03 6.97
C SER A 5 -6.15 -3.99 5.97
N VAL A 6 -4.85 -3.67 5.98
CA VAL A 6 -4.26 -2.64 5.13
C VAL A 6 -3.17 -3.26 4.25
N ALA A 7 -3.28 -3.07 2.94
CA ALA A 7 -2.25 -3.48 1.99
C ALA A 7 -1.21 -2.36 1.84
N LEU A 8 0.07 -2.72 1.91
CA LEU A 8 1.18 -1.81 1.68
C LEU A 8 1.93 -2.23 0.41
N LEU A 9 1.76 -1.44 -0.66
CA LEU A 9 2.35 -1.65 -1.98
C LEU A 9 3.55 -0.69 -2.15
N VAL A 10 4.66 -1.00 -1.49
CA VAL A 10 5.90 -0.22 -1.57
C VAL A 10 7.09 -1.14 -1.83
N GLU A 11 7.98 -0.72 -2.73
CA GLU A 11 9.30 -1.34 -2.91
C GLU A 11 10.14 -1.15 -1.63
N THR A 12 10.72 -2.20 -1.05
CA THR A 12 11.50 -2.11 0.20
C THR A 12 12.99 -1.84 0.05
N SER A 13 13.51 -1.72 -1.18
CA SER A 13 14.95 -1.68 -1.43
C SER A 13 15.60 -0.31 -1.19
N ASN A 14 14.82 0.78 -1.12
CA ASN A 14 15.36 2.13 -0.91
C ASN A 14 15.10 2.69 0.51
N ALA A 15 15.92 3.69 0.92
CA ALA A 15 15.87 4.29 2.26
C ALA A 15 14.53 4.99 2.55
N TYR A 16 13.92 5.61 1.54
CA TYR A 16 12.63 6.27 1.65
C TYR A 16 11.53 5.27 2.06
N ALA A 17 11.45 4.12 1.39
CA ALA A 17 10.46 3.10 1.70
C ALA A 17 10.65 2.49 3.09
N ARG A 18 11.90 2.33 3.54
CA ARG A 18 12.18 1.93 4.94
C ARG A 18 11.70 2.97 5.93
N GLY A 19 11.80 4.27 5.61
CA GLY A 19 11.22 5.35 6.39
C GLY A 19 9.69 5.25 6.49
N LEU A 20 9.02 5.02 5.36
CA LEU A 20 7.57 4.80 5.32
C LEU A 20 7.15 3.61 6.18
N LEU A 21 7.85 2.47 6.07
CA LEU A 21 7.58 1.28 6.89
C LEU A 21 7.68 1.57 8.38
N ARG A 22 8.73 2.31 8.80
CA ARG A 22 8.88 2.73 10.20
C ARG A 22 7.71 3.58 10.67
N GLY A 23 7.24 4.52 9.84
CA GLY A 23 6.07 5.35 10.15
C GLY A 23 4.79 4.52 10.32
N VAL A 24 4.53 3.58 9.41
CA VAL A 24 3.37 2.67 9.50
C VAL A 24 3.45 1.80 10.76
N ILE A 25 4.63 1.28 11.09
CA ILE A 25 4.85 0.48 12.31
C ILE A 25 4.63 1.33 13.57
N ALA A 26 5.12 2.57 13.60
CA ALA A 26 4.90 3.48 14.72
C ALA A 26 3.40 3.75 14.93
N TYR A 27 2.69 4.08 13.86
CA TYR A 27 1.23 4.29 13.90
C TYR A 27 0.48 3.05 14.39
N GLN A 28 0.84 1.85 13.91
CA GLN A 28 0.22 0.60 14.35
C GLN A 28 0.43 0.34 15.85
N ARG A 29 1.60 0.69 16.41
CA ARG A 29 1.89 0.54 17.84
C ARG A 29 1.08 1.50 18.71
N GLU A 30 0.84 2.72 18.23
CA GLU A 30 0.10 3.75 18.96
C GLU A 30 -1.42 3.55 18.89
N HIS A 31 -1.95 3.16 17.73
CA HIS A 31 -3.41 3.10 17.50
C HIS A 31 -4.01 1.69 17.55
N GLY A 32 -3.18 0.65 17.50
CA GLY A 32 -3.61 -0.76 17.55
C GLY A 32 -4.51 -1.20 16.38
N ASN A 33 -4.85 -2.50 16.36
CA ASN A 33 -5.86 -3.11 15.48
C ASN A 33 -5.65 -3.04 13.95
N TRP A 34 -4.45 -2.74 13.46
CA TRP A 34 -4.15 -2.89 12.02
C TRP A 34 -3.46 -4.24 11.73
N SER A 35 -3.80 -4.86 10.61
CA SER A 35 -3.08 -5.96 9.98
C SER A 35 -2.46 -5.41 8.70
N VAL A 36 -1.14 -5.29 8.64
CA VAL A 36 -0.44 -4.77 7.47
C VAL A 36 0.13 -5.93 6.67
N SER A 37 -0.26 -6.03 5.40
CA SER A 37 0.32 -7.00 4.46
C SER A 37 1.32 -6.30 3.55
N LEU A 38 2.56 -6.81 3.53
CA LEU A 38 3.65 -6.32 2.70
C LEU A 38 4.11 -7.42 1.73
N PRO A 39 3.33 -7.73 0.69
CA PRO A 39 3.74 -8.69 -0.32
C PRO A 39 4.88 -8.10 -1.15
N GLU A 40 5.86 -8.93 -1.44
CA GLU A 40 7.05 -8.56 -2.19
C GLU A 40 6.66 -8.00 -3.58
N GLN A 41 7.12 -6.80 -3.89
CA GLN A 41 6.87 -6.10 -5.15
C GLN A 41 8.21 -5.73 -5.76
N GLN A 42 8.45 -6.18 -6.99
CA GLN A 42 9.61 -5.75 -7.76
C GLN A 42 9.41 -4.28 -8.18
N ARG A 43 10.51 -3.51 -8.24
CA ARG A 43 10.50 -2.15 -8.80
C ARG A 43 9.89 -2.20 -10.21
N THR A 44 8.97 -1.29 -10.52
CA THR A 44 8.24 -1.23 -11.82
C THR A 44 7.34 -2.42 -12.16
N ALA A 45 7.09 -3.37 -11.23
CA ALA A 45 6.09 -4.39 -11.47
C ALA A 45 4.70 -3.77 -11.58
N GLY A 46 3.91 -4.24 -12.55
CA GLY A 46 2.50 -3.90 -12.63
C GLY A 46 1.70 -4.34 -11.39
N PRO A 47 0.39 -4.04 -11.35
CA PRO A 47 -0.47 -4.40 -10.21
C PRO A 47 -0.35 -5.89 -9.90
N PRO A 48 -0.08 -6.30 -8.64
CA PRO A 48 0.13 -7.70 -8.34
C PRO A 48 -1.17 -8.50 -8.52
N ALA A 49 -1.07 -9.74 -9.00
CA ALA A 49 -2.24 -10.56 -9.33
C ALA A 49 -3.20 -10.74 -8.14
N TRP A 50 -2.65 -10.91 -6.93
CA TRP A 50 -3.44 -11.05 -5.69
C TRP A 50 -4.29 -9.81 -5.38
N LEU A 51 -3.87 -8.61 -5.83
CA LEU A 51 -4.60 -7.37 -5.61
C LEU A 51 -6.00 -7.46 -6.18
N LYS A 52 -6.22 -8.16 -7.29
CA LYS A 52 -7.56 -8.30 -7.91
C LYS A 52 -8.58 -8.89 -6.93
N GLY A 53 -8.22 -9.95 -6.21
CA GLY A 53 -9.07 -10.65 -5.25
C GLY A 53 -9.01 -10.13 -3.83
N TRP A 54 -8.05 -9.24 -3.51
CA TRP A 54 -7.87 -8.74 -2.15
C TRP A 54 -9.07 -7.94 -1.64
N ARG A 55 -9.49 -8.29 -0.42
CA ARG A 55 -10.55 -7.65 0.35
C ARG A 55 -9.97 -7.17 1.69
N GLY A 56 -9.75 -5.88 1.80
CA GLY A 56 -9.37 -5.24 3.06
C GLY A 56 -9.94 -3.84 3.13
N ASP A 57 -9.44 -3.05 4.07
CA ASP A 57 -10.04 -1.78 4.50
C ASP A 57 -9.31 -0.55 3.96
N GLY A 58 -8.12 -0.70 3.39
CA GLY A 58 -7.37 0.42 2.82
C GLY A 58 -6.05 0.01 2.17
N ILE A 59 -5.54 0.88 1.30
CA ILE A 59 -4.30 0.64 0.56
C ILE A 59 -3.39 1.85 0.73
N ILE A 60 -2.12 1.59 1.07
CA ILE A 60 -1.05 2.58 0.98
C ILE A 60 -0.12 2.09 -0.12
N ALA A 61 0.09 2.90 -1.16
CA ALA A 61 0.82 2.47 -2.34
C ALA A 61 1.75 3.56 -2.84
N ARG A 62 2.94 3.15 -3.30
CA ARG A 62 3.80 4.01 -4.09
C ARG A 62 3.40 3.84 -5.55
N ILE A 63 2.65 4.80 -6.09
CA ILE A 63 2.03 4.68 -7.41
C ILE A 63 2.88 5.43 -8.42
N GLU A 64 3.75 4.71 -9.14
CA GLU A 64 4.68 5.31 -10.12
C GLU A 64 4.28 5.05 -11.56
N THR A 65 3.20 4.29 -11.80
CA THR A 65 2.74 3.98 -13.15
C THR A 65 1.22 4.17 -13.31
N PRO A 66 0.75 4.55 -14.52
CA PRO A 66 -0.67 4.65 -14.82
C PRO A 66 -1.42 3.32 -14.65
N GLU A 67 -0.79 2.19 -14.93
CA GLU A 67 -1.40 0.86 -14.80
C GLU A 67 -1.72 0.54 -13.34
N MET A 68 -0.80 0.85 -12.42
CA MET A 68 -1.02 0.72 -10.98
C MET A 68 -2.15 1.64 -10.51
N ALA A 69 -2.13 2.91 -10.93
CA ALA A 69 -3.17 3.87 -10.59
C ALA A 69 -4.56 3.39 -11.06
N GLN A 70 -4.66 2.91 -12.31
CA GLN A 70 -5.91 2.44 -12.87
C GLN A 70 -6.40 1.16 -12.18
N ALA A 71 -5.50 0.27 -11.75
CA ALA A 71 -5.86 -0.90 -10.96
C ALA A 71 -6.39 -0.53 -9.57
N LEU A 72 -5.78 0.45 -8.94
CA LEU A 72 -6.17 0.94 -7.62
C LEU A 72 -7.46 1.75 -7.65
N LYS A 73 -7.71 2.61 -8.65
CA LYS A 73 -8.98 3.35 -8.80
C LYS A 73 -10.23 2.46 -8.86
N ARG A 74 -10.09 1.21 -9.29
CA ARG A 74 -11.20 0.23 -9.31
C ARG A 74 -11.51 -0.35 -7.92
N LYS A 75 -10.68 -0.09 -6.92
CA LYS A 75 -10.89 -0.54 -5.55
C LYS A 75 -11.80 0.44 -4.82
N LYS A 76 -12.82 -0.10 -4.15
CA LYS A 76 -13.80 0.67 -3.37
C LYS A 76 -13.35 0.88 -1.92
N VAL A 77 -12.06 1.11 -1.72
CA VAL A 77 -11.45 1.31 -0.39
C VAL A 77 -10.56 2.55 -0.45
N PRO A 78 -10.32 3.23 0.68
CA PRO A 78 -9.40 4.36 0.74
C PRO A 78 -8.00 4.00 0.23
N ILE A 79 -7.39 4.93 -0.52
CA ILE A 79 -6.08 4.76 -1.14
C ILE A 79 -5.24 5.99 -0.79
N ILE A 80 -4.02 5.76 -0.30
CA ILE A 80 -3.02 6.80 -0.04
C ILE A 80 -1.85 6.59 -0.98
N ASP A 81 -1.61 7.55 -1.86
CA ASP A 81 -0.40 7.60 -2.68
C ASP A 81 0.75 8.21 -1.88
N VAL A 82 1.85 7.48 -1.78
CA VAL A 82 3.09 7.93 -1.13
C VAL A 82 4.20 8.16 -2.16
N SER A 83 3.85 8.31 -3.43
CA SER A 83 4.77 8.72 -4.50
C SER A 83 4.70 10.23 -4.75
N ALA A 84 5.69 10.74 -5.49
CA ALA A 84 5.65 12.10 -6.03
C ALA A 84 4.92 12.19 -7.39
N ALA A 85 4.50 11.07 -7.98
CA ALA A 85 4.01 10.99 -9.36
C ALA A 85 2.55 11.46 -9.51
N ARG A 86 1.78 11.54 -8.41
CA ARG A 86 0.42 12.11 -8.34
C ARG A 86 -0.56 11.51 -9.34
N HIS A 87 -0.72 10.19 -9.33
CA HIS A 87 -1.60 9.48 -10.28
C HIS A 87 -3.03 9.22 -9.78
N VAL A 88 -3.31 9.48 -8.49
CA VAL A 88 -4.61 9.29 -7.82
C VAL A 88 -4.98 10.50 -6.99
#